data_AF-A0A673GP80-F1
#
_entry.id   AF-A0A673GP80-F1
#
_cell.length_a   1.000
_cell.length_b   1.000
_cell.length_c   1.000
_cell.angle_alpha   90.00
_cell.angle_beta   90.00
_cell.angle_gamma   90.00
#
_symmetry.space_group_name_H-M   'P 1'
#
loop_
_entity.id
_entity.type
_entity.pdbx_description
1 polymer ?
#
loop_
_entity_poly.entity_id
_entity_poly.type
_entity_poly.pdbx_seq_one_letter_code
_entity_poly.pdbx_strand_id
1 'polypeptide(L)' 'MGQSGSRHKPEARILLLGLDGAGKSTLLYKLKYNEDFHTVPTIGFNVEMIEKYTSAI' A
#
# COMPACT_ATOMS: atom_id res chain seq x y z
N MET A 1 31.25 10.95 -19.90
CA MET A 1 30.68 11.41 -18.62
C MET A 1 29.27 10.83 -18.54
N GLY A 2 29.03 10.01 -17.50
CA GLY A 2 27.96 9.00 -17.48
C GLY A 2 26.55 9.59 -17.40
N GLN A 3 25.64 9.01 -18.18
CA GLN A 3 24.22 9.23 -18.02
C GLN A 3 23.77 8.55 -16.72
N SER A 4 23.48 9.36 -15.70
CA SER A 4 22.79 8.90 -14.50
C SER A 4 21.35 8.59 -14.89
N GLY A 5 21.08 7.34 -15.25
CA GLY A 5 19.73 6.86 -15.56
C GLY A 5 18.82 7.15 -14.37
N SER A 6 17.80 7.98 -14.59
CA SER A 6 16.70 8.12 -13.64
C SER A 6 16.07 6.75 -13.49
N ARG A 7 16.27 6.11 -12.34
CA ARG A 7 15.65 4.83 -12.04
C ARG A 7 14.17 5.09 -11.81
N HIS A 8 13.39 5.11 -12.88
CA HIS A 8 11.94 5.23 -12.79
C HIS A 8 11.44 3.99 -12.05
N LYS A 9 11.10 4.14 -10.77
CA LYS A 9 10.45 3.07 -10.02
C LYS A 9 9.06 2.90 -10.64
N PRO A 10 8.68 1.70 -11.12
CA PRO A 10 7.36 1.50 -11.66
C PRO A 10 6.33 1.65 -10.55
N GLU A 11 5.34 2.51 -10.78
CA GLU A 11 4.16 2.62 -9.91
C GLU A 11 3.29 1.38 -10.11
N ALA A 12 2.91 0.73 -9.01
CA ALA A 12 2.01 -0.42 -9.02
C ALA A 12 0.63 0.01 -8.53
N ARG A 13 -0.42 -0.42 -9.23
CA ARG A 13 -1.81 -0.29 -8.80
C ARG A 13 -2.32 -1.68 -8.41
N ILE A 14 -2.66 -1.85 -7.14
CA ILE A 14 -3.07 -3.14 -6.57
C ILE A 14 -4.54 -3.03 -6.16
N LEU A 15 -5.36 -4.00 -6.58
CA LEU A 15 -6.75 -4.15 -6.15
C LEU A 15 -6.85 -5.27 -5.11
N LEU A 16 -7.37 -4.95 -3.92
CA LEU A 16 -7.65 -5.94 -2.88
C LEU A 16 -9.12 -6.38 -2.99
N LEU A 17 -9.35 -7.66 -3.27
CA LEU A 17 -10.68 -8.28 -3.34
C LEU A 17 -10.87 -9.29 -2.21
N GLY A 18 -12.11 -9.52 -1.81
CA GLY A 18 -12.46 -10.49 -0.77
C GLY A 18 -13.86 -10.28 -0.20
N LEU A 19 -14.37 -11.29 0.50
CA LEU A 19 -15.68 -11.28 1.16
C LEU A 19 -15.80 -10.14 2.19
N ASP A 20 -17.03 -9.88 2.63
CA ASP A 20 -17.26 -8.96 3.73
C ASP A 20 -16.52 -9.45 5.00
N GLY A 21 -15.95 -8.53 5.76
CA GLY A 21 -15.17 -8.87 6.95
C GLY A 21 -13.81 -9.57 6.71
N ALA A 22 -13.37 -9.81 5.47
CA ALA A 22 -12.11 -10.51 5.17
C ALA A 22 -10.81 -9.76 5.59
N GLY A 23 -10.91 -8.61 6.26
CA GLY A 23 -9.76 -7.86 6.78
C GLY A 23 -9.00 -6.99 5.77
N LYS A 24 -9.60 -6.70 4.60
CA LYS A 24 -8.96 -5.89 3.54
C LYS A 24 -8.46 -4.54 4.03
N SER A 25 -9.30 -3.79 4.76
CA SER A 25 -8.93 -2.47 5.31
C SER A 25 -7.88 -2.58 6.41
N THR A 26 -7.95 -3.63 7.23
CA THR A 26 -6.94 -3.92 8.27
C THR A 26 -5.57 -4.16 7.64
N LEU A 27 -5.49 -4.99 6.58
CA LEU A 27 -4.26 -5.22 5.84
C LEU A 27 -3.74 -3.94 5.18
N LEU A 28 -4.62 -3.18 4.53
CA LEU A 28 -4.25 -1.93 3.87
C LEU A 28 -3.61 -0.93 4.83
N TYR A 29 -4.18 -0.73 6.01
CA TYR A 29 -3.63 0.19 7.02
C TYR A 29 -2.37 -0.36 7.69
N LYS A 30 -2.30 -1.67 7.91
CA LYS A 30 -1.05 -2.30 8.37
C LYS A 30 0.09 -2.04 7.39
N LEU A 31 -0.16 -2.14 6.08
CA LEU A 31 0.86 -1.84 5.05
C LEU A 31 1.22 -0.35 5.00
N LYS A 32 0.25 0.54 5.22
CA LYS A 32 0.47 2.01 5.15
C LYS A 32 1.23 2.55 6.36
N TYR A 33 0.89 2.08 7.56
CA TYR A 33 1.36 2.67 8.82
C TYR A 33 2.30 1.76 9.62
N ASN A 34 2.43 0.48 9.24
CA ASN A 34 3.22 -0.52 9.96
C ASN A 34 2.81 -0.70 11.44
N GLU A 35 1.52 -0.52 11.73
CA GLU A 35 0.91 -0.70 13.06
C GLU A 35 -0.37 -1.55 12.93
N ASP A 36 -0.80 -2.17 14.03
CA ASP A 36 -2.03 -2.95 14.08
C ASP A 36 -3.23 -2.06 14.43
N PHE A 37 -4.18 -1.94 13.49
CA PHE A 37 -5.38 -1.11 13.65
C PHE A 37 -6.64 -1.94 13.86
N HIS A 38 -7.48 -1.50 14.80
CA HIS A 38 -8.88 -1.88 14.82
C HIS A 38 -9.65 -1.04 13.80
N THR A 39 -10.18 -1.69 12.78
CA THR A 39 -10.94 -1.03 11.70
C THR A 39 -12.43 -1.27 11.84
N VAL A 40 -13.23 -0.28 11.45
CA VAL A 40 -14.68 -0.41 11.26
C VAL A 40 -14.95 -0.88 9.82
N PRO A 41 -16.04 -1.64 9.54
CA PRO A 41 -16.45 -1.97 8.18
C PRO A 41 -16.50 -0.72 7.29
N THR A 42 -15.91 -0.83 6.11
CA THR A 42 -15.80 0.29 5.17
C THR A 42 -17.05 0.34 4.29
N ILE A 43 -17.69 1.51 4.19
CA ILE A 43 -18.76 1.74 3.24
C ILE A 43 -18.12 1.99 1.86
N GLY A 44 -18.37 1.10 0.90
CA GLY A 44 -17.79 1.22 -0.45
C GLY A 44 -16.35 0.69 -0.54
N PHE A 45 -15.43 1.51 -1.07
CA PHE A 45 -14.01 1.16 -1.27
C PHE A 45 -13.07 2.22 -0.68
N ASN A 46 -11.85 1.82 -0.31
CA ASN A 46 -10.79 2.73 0.14
C ASN A 46 -9.59 2.71 -0.84
N VAL A 47 -8.87 3.82 -0.95
CA VAL A 47 -7.64 3.94 -1.77
C VAL A 47 -6.55 4.59 -0.93
N GLU A 48 -5.41 3.91 -0.82
CA GLU A 48 -4.24 4.41 -0.09
C GLU A 48 -3.00 4.37 -0.97
N MET A 49 -2.19 5.43 -0.92
CA MET A 49 -0.86 5.44 -1.54
C MET A 49 0.17 4.94 -0.54
N ILE A 50 0.82 3.81 -0.83
CA ILE A 50 1.84 3.21 0.04
C ILE A 50 3.21 3.49 -0.56
N GLU A 51 4.04 4.21 0.19
CA GLU A 51 5.44 4.41 -0.17
C GLU A 51 6.26 3.22 0.28
N LYS A 52 7.06 2.67 -0.62
CA LYS A 52 8.05 1.65 -0.24
C LYS A 52 9.20 2.35 0.47
N TYR A 53 9.40 2.03 1.75
CA TYR A 53 10.66 2.33 2.42
C TYR A 53 11.77 1.62 1.65
N THR A 54 12.58 2.40 0.93
CA THR A 54 13.80 1.91 0.32
C THR A 54 14.89 2.21 1.33
N SER A 55 15.38 1.19 2.03
CA SER A 55 16.70 1.32 2.64
C SER A 55 17.68 1.39 1.48
N ALA A 56 18.23 2.58 1.23
CA ALA A 56 19.44 2.69 0.44
C ALA A 56 20.54 2.01 1.25
N ILE A 57 20.99 0.85 0.77
CA ILE A 57 22.27 0.25 1.16
C ILE A 57 23.30 0.76 0.16
#